data_AF-A0A537XDI6-F1
#
_entry.id   AF-A0A537XDI6-F1
#
_cell.length_a   1.000
_cell.length_b   1.000
_cell.length_c   1.000
_cell.angle_alpha   90.00
_cell.angle_beta   90.00
_cell.angle_gamma   90.00
#
_symmetry.space_group_name_H-M   'P 1'
#
loop_
_entity.id
_entity.type
_entity.pdbx_description
1 polymer ?
#
loop_
_entity_poly.entity_id
_entity_poly.type
_entity_poly.pdbx_seq_one_letter_code
_entity_poly.pdbx_strand_id
1 'polypeptide(L)'
;MAATTGIGIGTGEAQELVPAPSSCAPPGTDLDGHVLARYLDPDHCAREIVVIPAHAGSRVLIDRHADTGEDPRLLAHLAPDEPETNARVVCDEYLRDPPPARCRPPHEADLVAVPVWARPELGAETQELAAPSTAPFALARVSIPGRELAELRWTRSSGTPAETGGPVLSLRAVIGALESYEPARTLSVRAAARHRSDPRLSVATLSAELERLAASPIVLNRLLRDAVERAVADGMSLSLIAMRCGRVKRDARGNVSGETSWLGRRLGLLPEGGGKRPTPWIHSNVLALIARRGLGVSPHEVELG
;
A
#
# COMPACT_ATOMS: atom_id res chain seq x y z
N MET A 1 -52.06 -68.89 25.76
CA MET A 1 -53.41 -68.45 26.20
C MET A 1 -53.27 -67.83 27.57
N ALA A 2 -54.01 -66.75 27.81
CA ALA A 2 -54.19 -65.99 29.05
C ALA A 2 -53.11 -64.97 29.45
N ALA A 3 -53.53 -63.71 29.34
CA ALA A 3 -52.94 -62.50 29.89
C ALA A 3 -53.28 -62.33 31.40
N THR A 4 -52.63 -61.35 32.05
CA THR A 4 -53.14 -60.38 33.07
C THR A 4 -51.94 -59.87 33.91
N THR A 5 -51.39 -58.67 33.71
CA THR A 5 -51.74 -57.32 34.23
C THR A 5 -51.49 -57.08 35.73
N GLY A 6 -50.72 -56.02 36.06
CA GLY A 6 -50.60 -55.35 37.37
C GLY A 6 -49.18 -54.84 37.66
N ILE A 7 -48.75 -53.64 37.23
CA ILE A 7 -48.88 -52.29 37.84
C ILE A 7 -48.23 -52.16 39.24
N GLY A 8 -47.22 -51.28 39.39
CA GLY A 8 -46.93 -50.65 40.68
C GLY A 8 -45.51 -50.15 41.01
N ILE A 9 -45.08 -49.04 40.39
CA ILE A 9 -44.34 -47.87 40.95
C ILE A 9 -43.09 -48.09 41.85
N GLY A 10 -41.97 -47.48 41.44
CA GLY A 10 -40.83 -47.20 42.33
C GLY A 10 -39.78 -46.30 41.66
N THR A 11 -39.87 -45.01 41.93
CA THR A 11 -39.01 -43.89 41.50
C THR A 11 -37.55 -44.02 41.94
N GLY A 12 -36.62 -43.67 41.05
CA GLY A 12 -35.19 -43.49 41.33
C GLY A 12 -34.47 -42.77 40.19
N GLU A 13 -34.60 -41.44 40.17
CA GLU A 13 -33.76 -40.52 39.39
C GLU A 13 -32.50 -40.11 40.19
N ALA A 14 -31.51 -39.57 39.46
CA ALA A 14 -30.17 -39.08 39.85
C ALA A 14 -29.07 -40.15 39.81
N GLN A 15 -27.91 -39.96 39.18
CA GLN A 15 -27.30 -38.77 38.59
C GLN A 15 -26.17 -39.27 37.66
N GLU A 16 -26.22 -38.92 36.37
CA GLU A 16 -25.14 -39.19 35.43
C GLU A 16 -24.11 -38.05 35.54
N LEU A 17 -22.90 -38.40 35.98
CA LEU A 17 -21.75 -37.50 36.06
C LEU A 17 -21.32 -37.08 34.65
N VAL A 18 -21.62 -35.83 34.28
CA VAL A 18 -21.03 -35.16 33.13
C VAL A 18 -19.61 -34.70 33.49
N PRO A 19 -18.56 -35.10 32.74
CA PRO A 19 -17.22 -34.56 32.95
C PRO A 19 -17.14 -33.10 32.48
N ALA A 20 -16.52 -32.26 33.32
CA ALA A 20 -16.26 -30.86 33.02
C ALA A 20 -15.42 -30.69 31.73
N PRO A 21 -15.64 -29.64 30.93
CA PRO A 21 -14.79 -29.35 29.79
C PRO A 21 -13.39 -28.96 30.27
N SER A 22 -12.40 -29.72 29.79
CA SER A 22 -10.97 -29.44 29.92
C SER A 22 -10.65 -28.02 29.46
N SER A 23 -10.24 -27.19 30.41
CA SER A 23 -9.56 -25.92 30.17
C SER A 23 -8.20 -26.19 29.53
N CYS A 24 -8.09 -25.95 28.22
CA CYS A 24 -6.82 -25.82 27.53
C CYS A 24 -6.39 -24.35 27.60
N ALA A 25 -5.87 -23.91 28.74
CA ALA A 25 -5.05 -22.70 28.80
C ALA A 25 -3.61 -23.09 28.41
N PRO A 26 -3.02 -22.53 27.34
CA PRO A 26 -1.61 -22.73 27.05
C PRO A 26 -0.75 -22.06 28.15
N PRO A 27 0.43 -22.62 28.47
CA PRO A 27 1.32 -22.07 29.49
C PRO A 27 1.84 -20.70 29.05
N GLY A 28 1.83 -19.74 29.99
CA GLY A 28 2.14 -18.34 29.78
C GLY A 28 3.44 -18.09 29.02
N THR A 29 3.31 -17.59 27.80
CA THR A 29 4.32 -16.74 27.18
C THR A 29 4.30 -15.41 27.92
N ASP A 30 5.42 -15.09 28.57
CA ASP A 30 5.65 -13.82 29.25
C ASP A 30 5.56 -12.70 28.20
N LEU A 31 4.39 -12.05 28.11
CA LEU A 31 4.10 -10.95 27.19
C LEU A 31 4.65 -9.64 27.78
N ASP A 32 5.95 -9.61 28.07
CA ASP A 32 6.71 -8.44 28.50
C ASP A 32 6.88 -7.47 27.32
N GLY A 33 5.76 -6.84 26.96
CA GLY A 33 5.69 -5.78 25.96
C GLY A 33 6.07 -4.42 26.52
N HIS A 34 6.46 -3.50 25.64
CA HIS A 34 6.68 -2.10 26.00
C HIS A 34 5.34 -1.37 26.12
N VAL A 35 5.02 -0.84 27.30
CA VAL A 35 3.79 -0.05 27.55
C VAL A 35 3.88 1.30 26.83
N LEU A 36 2.92 1.58 25.95
CA LEU A 36 2.78 2.88 25.27
C LEU A 36 1.87 3.85 26.02
N ALA A 37 0.77 3.36 26.57
CA ALA A 37 -0.22 4.18 27.24
C ALA A 37 -1.01 3.39 28.29
N ARG A 38 -1.56 4.11 29.25
CA ARG A 38 -2.51 3.60 30.26
C ARG A 38 -3.73 4.49 30.29
N TYR A 39 -4.91 3.90 30.44
CA TYR A 39 -6.17 4.62 30.48
C TYR A 39 -7.22 3.87 31.30
N LEU A 40 -8.33 4.55 31.59
CA LEU A 40 -9.52 3.93 32.17
C LEU A 40 -10.54 3.70 31.06
N ASP A 41 -11.08 2.50 30.98
CA ASP A 41 -12.19 2.20 30.08
C ASP A 41 -13.53 2.79 30.61
N PRO A 42 -14.63 2.69 29.84
CA PRO A 42 -15.93 3.20 30.27
C PRO A 42 -16.47 2.57 31.57
N ASP A 43 -16.00 1.39 31.95
CA ASP A 43 -16.36 0.68 33.17
C ASP A 43 -15.41 1.02 34.34
N HIS A 44 -14.54 2.03 34.16
CA HIS A 44 -13.51 2.47 35.10
C HIS A 44 -12.44 1.41 35.41
N CYS A 45 -12.28 0.40 34.55
CA CYS A 45 -11.20 -0.57 34.69
C CYS A 45 -9.90 0.00 34.10
N ALA A 46 -8.78 -0.25 34.79
CA ALA A 46 -7.47 0.14 34.31
C ALA A 46 -7.03 -0.75 33.14
N ARG A 47 -6.65 -0.11 32.03
CA ARG A 47 -6.16 -0.77 30.82
C ARG A 47 -4.84 -0.16 30.36
N GLU A 48 -4.06 -0.97 29.65
CA GLU A 48 -2.80 -0.55 29.05
C GLU A 48 -2.68 -1.01 27.60
N ILE A 49 -2.02 -0.18 26.79
CA ILE A 49 -1.68 -0.51 25.40
C ILE A 49 -0.19 -0.86 25.37
N VAL A 50 0.13 -2.07 24.94
CA VAL A 50 1.49 -2.60 24.88
C VAL A 50 1.91 -2.93 23.46
N VAL A 51 3.20 -2.77 23.18
CA VAL A 51 3.84 -3.24 21.96
C VAL A 51 4.62 -4.50 22.27
N ILE A 52 4.29 -5.58 21.56
CA ILE A 52 4.95 -6.87 21.71
C ILE A 52 5.74 -7.16 20.42
N PRO A 53 7.02 -7.55 20.52
CA PRO A 53 7.76 -8.07 19.36
C PRO A 53 7.06 -9.31 18.79
N ALA A 54 6.96 -9.39 17.46
CA ALA A 54 6.43 -10.54 16.74
C ALA A 54 7.43 -11.07 15.70
N HIS A 55 7.02 -12.09 14.94
CA HIS A 55 7.89 -12.78 14.01
C HIS A 55 8.49 -11.86 12.94
N ALA A 56 9.72 -12.17 12.50
CA ALA A 56 10.45 -11.41 11.47
C ALA A 56 10.68 -9.92 11.79
N GLY A 57 10.63 -9.53 13.07
CA GLY A 57 10.82 -8.14 13.51
C GLY A 57 9.57 -7.27 13.40
N SER A 58 8.41 -7.87 13.15
CA SER A 58 7.13 -7.15 13.24
C SER A 58 6.80 -6.83 14.70
N ARG A 59 5.79 -6.00 14.91
CA ARG A 59 5.33 -5.58 16.24
C ARG A 59 3.82 -5.62 16.29
N VAL A 60 3.28 -6.09 17.41
CA VAL A 60 1.83 -6.18 17.64
C VAL A 60 1.45 -5.22 18.74
N LEU A 61 0.42 -4.42 18.50
CA LEU A 61 -0.17 -3.53 19.49
C LEU A 61 -1.39 -4.20 20.09
N ILE A 62 -1.37 -4.36 21.41
CA ILE A 62 -2.43 -5.02 22.17
C ILE A 62 -2.91 -4.07 23.27
N ASP A 63 -4.22 -3.88 23.37
CA ASP A 63 -4.88 -3.31 24.55
C ASP A 63 -5.28 -4.46 25.50
N ARG A 64 -5.00 -4.34 26.80
CA ARG A 64 -5.33 -5.36 27.81
C ARG A 64 -5.56 -4.73 29.19
N HIS A 65 -6.14 -5.47 30.12
CA HIS A 65 -6.23 -5.00 31.52
C HIS A 65 -4.84 -4.81 32.13
N ALA A 66 -4.62 -3.66 32.79
CA ALA A 66 -3.29 -3.28 33.28
C ALA A 66 -2.78 -4.17 34.42
N ASP A 67 -3.69 -4.66 35.27
CA ASP A 67 -3.32 -5.44 36.45
C ASP A 67 -3.24 -6.96 36.17
N THR A 68 -4.12 -7.46 35.30
CA THR A 68 -4.27 -8.91 35.04
C THR A 68 -3.75 -9.35 33.69
N GLY A 69 -3.59 -8.43 32.74
CA GLY A 69 -3.30 -8.74 31.33
C GLY A 69 -4.45 -9.42 30.57
N GLU A 70 -5.62 -9.56 31.20
CA GLU A 70 -6.79 -10.22 30.61
C GLU A 70 -7.51 -9.35 29.56
N ASP A 71 -8.46 -9.97 28.86
CA ASP A 71 -9.22 -9.38 27.75
C ASP A 71 -8.34 -8.65 26.72
N PRO A 72 -7.34 -9.33 26.14
CA PRO A 72 -6.46 -8.69 25.17
C PRO A 72 -7.21 -8.41 23.87
N ARG A 73 -6.98 -7.23 23.30
CA ARG A 73 -7.62 -6.73 22.09
C ARG A 73 -6.53 -6.30 21.11
N LEU A 74 -6.52 -6.90 19.93
CA LEU A 74 -5.57 -6.55 18.87
C LEU A 74 -5.92 -5.18 18.29
N LEU A 75 -5.00 -4.22 18.40
CA LEU A 75 -5.15 -2.89 17.81
C LEU A 75 -4.55 -2.83 16.41
N ALA A 76 -3.31 -3.30 16.26
CA ALA A 76 -2.59 -3.28 14.99
C ALA A 76 -1.46 -4.30 14.94
N HIS A 77 -1.05 -4.66 13.72
CA HIS A 77 0.14 -5.43 13.44
C HIS A 77 1.05 -4.61 12.51
N LEU A 78 2.13 -4.05 13.07
CA LEU A 78 3.08 -3.20 12.36
C LEU A 78 4.22 -4.03 11.79
N ALA A 79 4.60 -3.73 10.55
CA ALA A 79 5.69 -4.44 9.92
C ALA A 79 7.09 -4.00 10.40
N PRO A 80 8.14 -4.79 10.10
CA PRO A 80 9.50 -4.51 10.57
C PRO A 80 10.09 -3.21 9.99
N ASP A 81 9.63 -2.80 8.81
CA ASP A 81 10.07 -1.59 8.11
C ASP A 81 9.26 -0.34 8.46
N GLU A 82 8.20 -0.48 9.26
CA GLU A 82 7.41 0.67 9.72
C GLU A 82 8.16 1.47 10.80
N PRO A 83 8.08 2.82 10.79
CA PRO A 83 8.63 3.63 11.86
C PRO A 83 8.01 3.32 13.23
N GLU A 84 8.79 3.40 14.30
CA GLU A 84 8.28 3.24 15.67
C GLU A 84 7.20 4.28 16.04
N THR A 85 7.24 5.46 15.41
CA THR A 85 6.21 6.48 15.58
C THR A 85 4.81 6.03 15.16
N ASN A 86 4.68 5.05 14.25
CA ASN A 86 3.38 4.53 13.85
C ASN A 86 2.64 3.87 15.02
N ALA A 87 3.36 3.23 15.94
CA ALA A 87 2.75 2.64 17.13
C ALA A 87 2.07 3.70 18.01
N ARG A 88 2.68 4.88 18.12
CA ARG A 88 2.10 6.02 18.84
C ARG A 88 0.89 6.60 18.10
N VAL A 89 0.95 6.72 16.77
CA VAL A 89 -0.18 7.21 15.97
C VAL A 89 -1.41 6.31 16.14
N VAL A 90 -1.24 4.99 16.04
CA VAL A 90 -2.32 4.02 16.28
C VAL A 90 -2.86 4.13 17.70
N CYS A 91 -1.97 4.26 18.69
CA CYS A 91 -2.36 4.44 20.10
C CYS A 91 -3.19 5.72 20.29
N ASP A 92 -2.72 6.86 19.77
CA ASP A 92 -3.41 8.15 19.88
C ASP A 92 -4.77 8.13 19.16
N GLU A 93 -4.87 7.45 18.02
CA GLU A 93 -6.12 7.29 17.29
C GLU A 93 -7.13 6.43 18.05
N TYR A 94 -6.68 5.30 18.58
CA TYR A 94 -7.51 4.42 19.40
C TYR A 94 -8.04 5.12 20.66
N LEU A 95 -7.20 5.89 21.36
CA LEU A 95 -7.61 6.63 22.55
C LEU A 95 -8.56 7.79 22.26
N ARG A 96 -8.56 8.33 21.03
CA ARG A 96 -9.43 9.45 20.63
C ARG A 96 -10.87 9.02 20.41
N ASP A 97 -11.07 7.79 19.95
CA ASP A 97 -12.39 7.20 19.68
C ASP A 97 -12.34 5.68 19.93
N PRO A 98 -12.31 5.23 21.21
CA PRO A 98 -12.18 3.82 21.54
C PRO A 98 -13.49 3.08 21.20
N PRO A 99 -13.55 2.30 20.10
CA PRO A 99 -14.80 1.68 19.69
C PRO A 99 -14.91 0.31 20.40
N PRO A 100 -15.97 0.03 21.17
CA PRO A 100 -16.09 -1.25 21.88
C PRO A 100 -16.21 -2.48 20.95
N ALA A 101 -16.41 -2.31 19.64
CA ALA A 101 -16.78 -3.39 18.72
C ALA A 101 -15.80 -3.67 17.56
N ARG A 102 -14.65 -2.98 17.46
CA ARG A 102 -13.75 -3.11 16.30
C ARG A 102 -12.51 -3.96 16.53
N CYS A 103 -12.12 -4.16 17.77
CA CYS A 103 -10.92 -4.93 18.10
C CYS A 103 -11.32 -6.38 18.41
N ARG A 104 -10.73 -7.31 17.68
CA ARG A 104 -10.86 -8.75 17.98
C ARG A 104 -9.78 -9.18 18.99
N PRO A 105 -9.97 -10.29 19.71
CA PRO A 105 -8.90 -10.92 20.46
C PRO A 105 -7.70 -11.24 19.55
N PRO A 106 -6.45 -11.12 20.06
CA PRO A 106 -5.28 -11.60 19.34
C PRO A 106 -5.34 -13.13 19.24
N HIS A 107 -4.96 -13.64 18.08
CA HIS A 107 -4.77 -15.07 17.83
C HIS A 107 -3.28 -15.38 17.83
N GLU A 108 -2.86 -16.63 18.09
CA GLU A 108 -1.45 -17.05 17.96
C GLU A 108 -0.88 -16.71 16.56
N ALA A 109 -1.76 -16.82 15.56
CA ALA A 109 -1.47 -16.40 14.21
C ALA A 109 -1.05 -14.94 14.10
N ASP A 110 -1.44 -14.02 14.98
CA ASP A 110 -0.99 -12.62 14.90
C ASP A 110 0.43 -12.40 15.39
N LEU A 111 0.94 -13.29 16.25
CA LEU A 111 2.31 -13.25 16.75
C LEU A 111 3.27 -13.93 15.77
N VAL A 112 2.76 -14.93 15.04
CA VAL A 112 3.51 -15.73 14.07
C VAL A 112 3.30 -15.24 12.63
N ALA A 113 2.22 -14.53 12.33
CA ALA A 113 1.91 -14.07 10.98
C ALA A 113 2.95 -13.07 10.53
N VAL A 114 3.64 -13.46 9.47
CA VAL A 114 4.12 -12.49 8.51
C VAL A 114 2.87 -11.76 7.97
N PRO A 115 2.80 -10.41 7.97
CA PRO A 115 1.65 -9.67 7.46
C PRO A 115 1.12 -10.27 6.15
N VAL A 116 -0.17 -10.21 5.86
CA VAL A 116 -0.75 -10.84 4.64
C VAL A 116 -0.04 -10.39 3.35
N TRP A 117 0.57 -9.21 3.33
CA TRP A 117 1.41 -8.73 2.22
C TRP A 117 2.84 -9.27 2.18
N ALA A 118 3.27 -9.93 3.24
CA ALA A 118 4.54 -10.59 3.45
C ALA A 118 4.43 -12.13 3.47
N ARG A 119 3.24 -12.71 3.26
CA ARG A 119 3.09 -14.12 2.86
C ARG A 119 3.58 -14.26 1.41
N PRO A 120 4.71 -14.92 1.15
CA PRO A 120 5.05 -15.35 -0.19
C PRO A 120 4.33 -16.68 -0.40
N GLU A 121 3.30 -16.73 -1.25
CA GLU A 121 3.05 -17.99 -1.91
C GLU A 121 4.29 -18.31 -2.75
N LEU A 122 5.02 -19.31 -2.27
CA LEU A 122 6.28 -19.80 -2.81
C LEU A 122 6.00 -20.52 -4.13
N GLY A 123 6.00 -19.76 -5.21
CA GLY A 123 6.27 -20.22 -6.57
C GLY A 123 7.36 -19.35 -7.17
N ALA A 124 8.23 -19.93 -8.00
CA ALA A 124 9.27 -19.24 -8.75
C ALA A 124 8.70 -18.35 -9.88
N GLU A 125 7.58 -17.68 -9.63
CA GLU A 125 6.85 -16.90 -10.62
C GLU A 125 7.26 -15.44 -10.50
N THR A 126 7.93 -14.99 -11.54
CA THR A 126 7.99 -13.60 -11.98
C THR A 126 6.63 -12.93 -11.75
N GLN A 127 6.52 -12.02 -10.78
CA GLN A 127 5.30 -11.23 -10.63
C GLN A 127 5.18 -10.27 -11.82
N GLU A 128 4.29 -10.62 -12.74
CA GLU A 128 4.01 -9.83 -13.93
C GLU A 128 2.96 -8.75 -13.62
N LEU A 129 3.22 -7.54 -14.12
CA LEU A 129 2.28 -6.45 -14.18
C LEU A 129 1.72 -6.35 -15.59
N ALA A 130 0.45 -6.72 -15.76
CA ALA A 130 -0.27 -6.46 -16.98
C ALA A 130 -0.46 -4.95 -17.16
N ALA A 131 -0.13 -4.44 -18.35
CA ALA A 131 -0.50 -3.11 -18.78
C ALA A 131 -1.69 -3.23 -19.76
N PRO A 132 -2.70 -2.34 -19.70
CA PRO A 132 -3.95 -2.47 -20.46
C PRO A 132 -3.80 -2.59 -22.00
N SER A 133 -2.64 -2.28 -22.56
CA SER A 133 -2.41 -2.20 -24.01
C SER A 133 -0.99 -2.60 -24.44
N THR A 134 -0.14 -3.07 -23.53
CA THR A 134 1.23 -3.48 -23.83
C THR A 134 1.58 -4.80 -23.17
N ALA A 135 2.57 -5.49 -23.72
CA ALA A 135 3.11 -6.68 -23.10
C ALA A 135 3.49 -6.42 -21.62
N PRO A 136 3.30 -7.41 -20.72
CA PRO A 136 3.43 -7.21 -19.29
C PRO A 136 4.86 -6.81 -18.90
N PHE A 137 4.96 -6.12 -17.78
CA PHE A 137 6.24 -5.76 -17.16
C PHE A 137 6.56 -6.74 -16.06
N ALA A 138 7.82 -7.11 -15.93
CA ALA A 138 8.28 -8.09 -14.96
C ALA A 138 9.56 -7.63 -14.29
N LEU A 139 9.76 -7.98 -13.01
CA LEU A 139 11.08 -7.94 -12.40
C LEU A 139 11.79 -9.25 -12.69
N ALA A 140 12.91 -9.17 -13.39
CA ALA A 140 13.69 -10.33 -13.81
C ALA A 140 15.16 -10.18 -13.40
N ARG A 141 15.83 -11.33 -13.25
CA ARG A 141 17.29 -11.39 -13.12
C ARG A 141 17.89 -11.16 -14.50
N VAL A 142 18.76 -10.17 -14.63
CA VAL A 142 19.41 -9.80 -15.88
C VAL A 142 20.92 -9.84 -15.71
N SER A 143 21.59 -10.69 -16.50
CA SER A 143 23.04 -10.73 -16.58
C SER A 143 23.54 -9.58 -17.46
N ILE A 144 24.37 -8.71 -16.90
CA ILE A 144 24.96 -7.58 -17.64
C ILE A 144 26.38 -7.98 -18.07
N PRO A 145 26.73 -7.91 -19.37
CA PRO A 145 28.08 -8.20 -19.84
C PRO A 145 29.14 -7.41 -19.07
N GLY A 146 30.16 -8.10 -18.56
CA GLY A 146 31.23 -7.50 -17.76
C GLY A 146 30.92 -7.29 -16.28
N ARG A 147 29.76 -7.74 -15.78
CA ARG A 147 29.45 -7.83 -14.34
C ARG A 147 29.38 -9.29 -13.91
N GLU A 148 29.97 -9.60 -12.75
CA GLU A 148 29.96 -10.94 -12.18
C GLU A 148 28.59 -11.32 -11.58
N LEU A 149 27.86 -10.33 -11.06
CA LEU A 149 26.55 -10.52 -10.46
C LEU A 149 25.44 -10.13 -11.43
N ALA A 150 24.39 -10.95 -11.47
CA ALA A 150 23.15 -10.57 -12.12
C ALA A 150 22.51 -9.38 -11.38
N GLU A 151 21.72 -8.57 -12.09
CA GLU A 151 20.96 -7.47 -11.51
C GLU A 151 19.46 -7.77 -11.54
N LEU A 152 18.73 -7.35 -10.51
CA LEU A 152 17.28 -7.36 -10.51
C LEU A 152 16.76 -6.11 -11.26
N ARG A 153 16.15 -6.31 -12.43
CA ARG A 153 15.75 -5.22 -13.34
C ARG A 153 14.32 -5.40 -13.82
N TRP A 154 13.64 -4.29 -14.10
CA TRP A 154 12.38 -4.33 -14.84
C TRP A 154 12.67 -4.70 -16.30
N THR A 155 11.89 -5.61 -16.84
CA THR A 155 11.89 -6.00 -18.25
C THR A 155 10.46 -5.96 -18.80
N ARG A 156 10.34 -5.89 -20.11
CA ARG A 156 9.07 -6.12 -20.80
C ARG A 156 9.07 -7.56 -21.30
N SER A 157 8.09 -8.36 -20.90
CA SER A 157 7.93 -9.73 -21.42
C SER A 157 7.68 -9.64 -22.93
N SER A 158 8.56 -10.21 -23.75
CA SER A 158 8.22 -10.59 -25.11
C SER A 158 7.34 -11.84 -24.98
N GLY A 159 6.08 -11.81 -25.40
CA GLY A 159 5.10 -12.90 -25.18
C GLY A 159 5.48 -14.29 -25.73
N THR A 160 6.71 -14.49 -26.19
CA THR A 160 7.35 -15.76 -26.51
C THR A 160 8.18 -16.25 -25.31
N PRO A 161 7.82 -17.39 -24.69
CA PRO A 161 8.52 -17.94 -23.52
C PRO A 161 9.97 -18.39 -23.78
N ALA A 162 10.44 -18.35 -25.03
CA ALA A 162 11.76 -18.82 -25.43
C ALA A 162 12.87 -17.74 -25.37
N GLU A 163 12.54 -16.45 -25.34
CA GLU A 163 13.54 -15.36 -25.30
C GLU A 163 13.56 -14.71 -23.92
N THR A 164 14.41 -15.26 -23.05
CA THR A 164 14.75 -14.66 -21.76
C THR A 164 15.64 -13.43 -22.01
N GLY A 165 15.06 -12.30 -22.41
CA GLY A 165 15.89 -11.16 -22.84
C GLY A 165 15.18 -9.86 -23.19
N GLY A 166 13.94 -9.67 -22.73
CA GLY A 166 13.19 -8.44 -22.98
C GLY A 166 13.98 -7.17 -22.62
N PRO A 167 13.70 -6.02 -23.27
CA PRO A 167 14.45 -4.80 -23.04
C PRO A 167 14.39 -4.41 -21.56
N VAL A 168 15.55 -4.09 -21.00
CA VAL A 168 15.67 -3.58 -19.63
C VAL A 168 15.07 -2.18 -19.56
N LEU A 169 14.18 -1.98 -18.59
CA LEU A 169 13.48 -0.74 -18.33
C LEU A 169 13.91 -0.17 -16.97
N SER A 170 13.80 1.14 -16.84
CA SER A 170 13.83 1.78 -15.52
C SER A 170 12.45 1.70 -14.87
N LEU A 171 12.40 1.72 -13.53
CA LEU A 171 11.15 1.83 -12.77
C LEU A 171 10.29 3.02 -13.25
N ARG A 172 10.94 4.14 -13.57
CA ARG A 172 10.25 5.32 -14.13
C ARG A 172 9.62 5.03 -15.48
N ALA A 173 10.27 4.27 -16.37
CA ALA A 173 9.67 3.89 -17.64
C ALA A 173 8.42 3.01 -17.44
N VAL A 174 8.47 2.08 -16.48
CA VAL A 174 7.34 1.22 -16.12
C VAL A 174 6.16 2.04 -15.56
N ILE A 175 6.41 2.87 -14.55
CA ILE A 175 5.38 3.74 -13.95
C ILE A 175 4.77 4.67 -14.99
N GLY A 176 5.59 5.25 -15.87
CA GLY A 176 5.11 6.13 -16.92
C GLY A 176 4.23 5.41 -17.94
N ALA A 177 4.54 4.15 -18.26
CA ALA A 177 3.72 3.34 -19.15
C ALA A 177 2.40 2.91 -18.49
N LEU A 178 2.38 2.71 -17.18
CA LEU A 178 1.17 2.39 -16.40
C LEU A 178 0.35 3.63 -16.05
N GLU A 179 0.92 4.83 -16.19
CA GLU A 179 0.41 6.10 -15.66
C GLU A 179 -0.05 6.01 -14.19
N SER A 180 0.61 5.14 -13.41
CA SER A 180 0.30 4.89 -12.00
C SER A 180 1.55 4.49 -11.23
N TYR A 181 1.79 5.12 -10.08
CA TYR A 181 2.94 4.83 -9.21
C TYR A 181 2.89 3.42 -8.65
N GLU A 182 1.74 3.07 -8.09
CA GLU A 182 1.41 1.70 -7.71
C GLU A 182 0.76 1.02 -8.91
N PRO A 183 1.07 -0.24 -9.25
CA PRO A 183 1.71 -1.30 -8.45
C PRO A 183 3.23 -1.45 -8.59
N ALA A 184 3.87 -0.76 -9.53
CA ALA A 184 5.29 -0.95 -9.84
C ALA A 184 6.22 -0.58 -8.67
N ARG A 185 5.87 0.47 -7.91
CA ARG A 185 6.62 0.86 -6.71
C ARG A 185 6.55 -0.21 -5.62
N THR A 186 5.36 -0.67 -5.25
CA THR A 186 5.16 -1.75 -4.25
C THR A 186 5.97 -3.00 -4.61
N LEU A 187 5.88 -3.47 -5.87
CA LEU A 187 6.62 -4.65 -6.31
C LEU A 187 8.13 -4.45 -6.23
N SER A 188 8.62 -3.28 -6.64
CA SER A 188 10.05 -2.95 -6.59
C SER A 188 10.58 -2.94 -5.16
N VAL A 189 9.85 -2.34 -4.22
CA VAL A 189 10.23 -2.31 -2.79
C VAL A 189 10.30 -3.73 -2.23
N ARG A 190 9.25 -4.54 -2.44
CA ARG A 190 9.20 -5.92 -1.96
C ARG A 190 10.31 -6.77 -2.53
N ALA A 191 10.57 -6.66 -3.83
CA ALA A 191 11.60 -7.44 -4.49
C ALA A 191 13.02 -7.02 -4.05
N ALA A 192 13.27 -5.73 -3.89
CA ALA A 192 14.53 -5.22 -3.35
C ALA A 192 14.77 -5.71 -1.91
N ALA A 193 13.75 -5.71 -1.06
CA ALA A 193 13.83 -6.24 0.30
C ALA A 193 14.09 -7.75 0.31
N ARG A 194 13.32 -8.52 -0.47
CA ARG A 194 13.43 -9.99 -0.56
C ARG A 194 14.82 -10.45 -0.97
N HIS A 195 15.46 -9.76 -1.91
CA HIS A 195 16.75 -10.15 -2.48
C HIS A 195 17.94 -9.41 -1.86
N ARG A 196 17.76 -8.62 -0.80
CA ARG A 196 18.82 -7.83 -0.18
C ARG A 196 20.01 -8.70 0.30
N SER A 197 19.74 -9.91 0.76
CA SER A 197 20.75 -10.83 1.30
C SER A 197 21.19 -11.90 0.31
N ASP A 198 20.75 -11.87 -0.95
CA ASP A 198 21.14 -12.85 -1.98
C ASP A 198 22.49 -12.45 -2.59
N PRO A 199 23.59 -13.16 -2.30
CA PRO A 199 24.92 -12.78 -2.79
C PRO A 199 25.08 -12.97 -4.31
N ARG A 200 24.12 -13.63 -4.98
CA ARG A 200 24.15 -13.89 -6.43
C ARG A 200 23.38 -12.83 -7.24
N LEU A 201 22.71 -11.90 -6.58
CA LEU A 201 21.82 -10.94 -7.22
C LEU A 201 21.98 -9.54 -6.63
N SER A 202 22.38 -8.59 -7.46
CA SER A 202 22.45 -7.18 -7.06
C SER A 202 21.09 -6.49 -7.18
N VAL A 203 20.66 -5.87 -6.08
CA VAL A 203 19.46 -4.99 -6.02
C VAL A 203 19.80 -3.50 -5.98
N ALA A 204 21.08 -3.15 -6.10
CA ALA A 204 21.56 -1.78 -5.93
C ALA A 204 20.93 -0.80 -6.93
N THR A 205 20.88 -1.17 -8.22
CA THR A 205 20.32 -0.30 -9.26
C THR A 205 18.82 -0.06 -9.06
N LEU A 206 18.07 -1.10 -8.68
CA LEU A 206 16.63 -0.98 -8.38
C LEU A 206 16.38 -0.10 -7.14
N SER A 207 17.20 -0.26 -6.10
CA SER A 207 17.12 0.57 -4.88
C SER A 207 17.41 2.04 -5.17
N ALA A 208 18.45 2.32 -5.98
CA ALA A 208 18.77 3.68 -6.39
C ALA A 208 17.68 4.29 -7.29
N GLU A 209 16.97 3.49 -8.08
CA GLU A 209 15.80 3.96 -8.84
C GLU A 209 14.62 4.32 -7.93
N LEU A 210 14.38 3.54 -6.87
CA LEU A 210 13.36 3.83 -5.85
C LEU A 210 13.67 5.13 -5.10
N GLU A 211 14.92 5.33 -4.68
CA GLU A 211 15.36 6.57 -4.02
C GLU A 211 15.20 7.79 -4.94
N ARG A 212 15.65 7.68 -6.21
CA ARG A 212 15.45 8.76 -7.19
C ARG A 212 13.98 9.05 -7.46
N LEU A 213 13.13 8.03 -7.47
CA LEU A 213 11.69 8.22 -7.64
C LEU A 213 11.09 8.98 -6.45
N ALA A 214 11.45 8.62 -5.23
CA ALA A 214 10.96 9.26 -4.00
C ALA A 214 11.42 10.72 -3.88
N ALA A 215 12.64 11.04 -4.31
CA ALA A 215 13.20 12.40 -4.26
C ALA A 215 12.85 13.27 -5.49
N SER A 216 12.22 12.70 -6.52
CA SER A 216 12.00 13.38 -7.80
C SER A 216 10.87 14.41 -7.71
N PRO A 217 11.09 15.69 -8.09
CA PRO A 217 10.02 16.68 -8.19
C PRO A 217 9.15 16.48 -9.44
N ILE A 218 9.50 15.54 -10.31
CA ILE A 218 8.75 15.25 -11.53
C ILE A 218 7.74 14.14 -11.23
N VAL A 219 6.46 14.49 -11.33
CA VAL A 219 5.30 13.66 -10.99
C VAL A 219 4.49 13.23 -12.22
N LEU A 220 3.59 12.25 -12.06
CA LEU A 220 2.67 11.87 -13.12
C LEU A 220 1.65 12.98 -13.40
N ASN A 221 1.30 13.20 -14.66
CA ASN A 221 0.33 14.21 -15.07
C ASN A 221 -1.10 13.68 -15.28
N ARG A 222 -1.35 12.39 -15.05
CA ARG A 222 -2.67 11.76 -15.27
C ARG A 222 -3.79 12.47 -14.51
N LEU A 223 -3.69 12.59 -13.18
CA LEU A 223 -4.75 13.22 -12.39
C LEU A 223 -4.93 14.71 -12.70
N LEU A 224 -3.86 15.41 -13.10
CA LEU A 224 -3.96 16.78 -13.58
C LEU A 224 -4.74 16.87 -14.90
N ARG A 225 -4.51 15.92 -15.81
CA ARG A 225 -5.25 15.79 -17.07
C ARG A 225 -6.73 15.57 -16.78
N ASP A 226 -7.06 14.64 -15.90
CA ASP A 226 -8.44 14.36 -15.49
C ASP A 226 -9.12 15.59 -14.86
N ALA A 227 -8.39 16.33 -14.02
CA ALA A 227 -8.89 17.59 -13.44
C ALA A 227 -9.14 18.68 -14.49
N VAL A 228 -8.26 18.81 -15.49
CA VAL A 228 -8.48 19.73 -16.61
C VAL A 228 -9.67 19.30 -17.47
N GLU A 229 -9.81 18.01 -17.76
CA GLU A 229 -10.93 17.47 -18.53
C GLU A 229 -12.28 17.74 -17.84
N ARG A 230 -12.36 17.55 -16.52
CA ARG A 230 -13.53 17.95 -15.71
C ARG A 230 -13.82 19.45 -15.83
N ALA A 231 -12.82 20.30 -15.63
CA ALA A 231 -13.01 21.74 -15.73
C ALA A 231 -13.46 22.19 -17.14
N VAL A 232 -13.01 21.49 -18.19
CA VAL A 232 -13.47 21.72 -19.57
C VAL A 232 -14.92 21.29 -19.76
N ALA A 233 -15.32 20.15 -19.19
CA ALA A 233 -16.71 19.71 -19.18
C ALA A 233 -17.63 20.72 -18.45
N ASP A 234 -17.11 21.40 -17.42
CA ASP A 234 -17.81 22.47 -16.67
C ASP A 234 -17.80 23.84 -17.39
N GLY A 235 -17.32 23.90 -18.64
CA GLY A 235 -17.38 25.09 -19.49
C GLY A 235 -16.11 25.93 -19.52
N MET A 236 -15.02 25.53 -18.86
CA MET A 236 -13.75 26.25 -18.93
C MET A 236 -13.00 25.92 -20.23
N SER A 237 -12.62 26.91 -21.03
CA SER A 237 -11.80 26.64 -22.21
C SER A 237 -10.33 26.38 -21.86
N LEU A 238 -9.64 25.52 -22.62
CA LEU A 238 -8.19 25.31 -22.50
C LEU A 238 -7.39 26.62 -22.65
N SER A 239 -7.87 27.53 -23.50
CA SER A 239 -7.28 28.86 -23.68
C SER A 239 -7.37 29.67 -22.38
N LEU A 240 -8.53 29.67 -21.73
CA LEU A 240 -8.72 30.35 -20.45
C LEU A 240 -7.81 29.77 -19.35
N ILE A 241 -7.69 28.44 -19.25
CA ILE A 241 -6.79 27.78 -18.29
C ILE A 241 -5.34 28.23 -18.53
N ALA A 242 -4.88 28.22 -19.78
CA ALA A 242 -3.52 28.65 -20.13
C ALA A 242 -3.30 30.15 -19.82
N MET A 243 -4.27 31.02 -20.15
CA MET A 243 -4.19 32.46 -19.83
C MET A 243 -4.10 32.70 -18.33
N ARG A 244 -4.90 31.99 -17.52
CA ARG A 244 -4.82 32.09 -16.05
C ARG A 244 -3.47 31.64 -15.51
N CYS A 245 -2.81 30.68 -16.17
CA CYS A 245 -1.43 30.27 -15.86
C CYS A 245 -0.37 31.28 -16.35
N GLY A 246 -0.76 32.43 -16.91
CA GLY A 246 0.14 33.42 -17.49
C GLY A 246 0.73 32.99 -18.85
N ARG A 247 0.15 32.00 -19.51
CA ARG A 247 0.63 31.45 -20.79
C ARG A 247 -0.22 31.99 -21.92
N VAL A 248 0.25 33.11 -22.47
CA VAL A 248 -0.45 33.88 -23.50
C VAL A 248 0.36 33.92 -24.78
N LYS A 249 -0.33 33.88 -25.91
CA LYS A 249 0.22 34.18 -27.24
C LYS A 249 -0.53 35.36 -27.85
N ARG A 250 0.19 36.18 -28.61
CA ARG A 250 -0.37 37.28 -29.39
C ARG A 250 -0.28 36.94 -30.87
N ASP A 251 -1.35 37.17 -31.60
CA ASP A 251 -1.32 37.07 -33.06
C ASP A 251 -0.79 38.38 -33.71
N ALA A 252 -0.59 38.37 -35.03
CA ALA A 252 -0.12 39.53 -35.78
C ALA A 252 -1.09 40.73 -35.75
N ARG A 253 -2.35 40.52 -35.32
CA ARG A 253 -3.37 41.56 -35.16
C ARG A 253 -3.45 42.09 -33.74
N GLY A 254 -2.64 41.56 -32.82
CA GLY A 254 -2.58 41.96 -31.41
C GLY A 254 -3.58 41.23 -30.50
N ASN A 255 -4.37 40.29 -31.02
CA ASN A 255 -5.32 39.52 -30.20
C ASN A 255 -4.57 38.62 -29.23
N VAL A 256 -5.03 38.55 -27.98
CA VAL A 256 -4.45 37.72 -26.93
C VAL A 256 -5.26 36.44 -26.79
N SER A 257 -4.57 35.30 -26.77
CA SER A 257 -5.17 34.00 -26.48
C SER A 257 -4.25 33.14 -25.62
N GLY A 258 -4.80 32.11 -24.98
CA GLY A 258 -4.00 31.15 -24.22
C GLY A 258 -3.12 30.28 -25.11
N GLU A 259 -1.93 29.93 -24.63
CA GLU A 259 -1.04 28.98 -25.29
C GLU A 259 -1.50 27.53 -25.01
N THR A 260 -2.54 27.08 -25.72
CA THR A 260 -3.13 25.74 -25.53
C THR A 260 -2.17 24.60 -25.85
N SER A 261 -1.18 24.82 -26.73
CA SER A 261 -0.13 23.84 -27.02
C SER A 261 0.83 23.65 -25.85
N TRP A 262 1.14 24.70 -25.08
CA TRP A 262 1.88 24.57 -23.82
C TRP A 262 1.11 23.70 -22.84
N LEU A 263 -0.19 23.97 -22.66
CA LEU A 263 -1.03 23.21 -21.74
C LEU A 263 -1.12 21.74 -22.18
N GLY A 264 -1.43 21.48 -23.47
CA GLY A 264 -1.52 20.13 -24.01
C GLY A 264 -0.25 19.29 -23.81
N ARG A 265 0.94 19.91 -23.87
CA ARG A 265 2.21 19.21 -23.57
C ARG A 265 2.32 18.82 -22.10
N ARG A 266 1.99 19.73 -21.19
CA ARG A 266 2.05 19.47 -19.75
C ARG A 266 1.06 18.40 -19.29
N LEU A 267 -0.09 18.33 -19.96
CA LEU A 267 -1.10 17.30 -19.73
C LEU A 267 -0.80 15.96 -20.42
N GLY A 268 0.31 15.83 -21.15
CA GLY A 268 0.64 14.58 -21.84
C GLY A 268 -0.27 14.28 -23.04
N LEU A 269 -0.92 15.29 -23.61
CA LEU A 269 -1.75 15.19 -24.81
C LEU A 269 -0.94 15.46 -26.08
N LEU A 270 0.11 16.29 -25.98
CA LEU A 270 1.00 16.64 -27.07
C LEU A 270 2.45 16.29 -26.73
N PRO A 271 3.28 15.93 -27.73
CA PRO A 271 4.71 15.75 -27.50
C PRO A 271 5.40 17.08 -27.18
N GLU A 272 6.44 17.00 -26.34
CA GLU A 272 7.39 18.11 -26.15
C GLU A 272 8.08 18.47 -27.48
N GLY A 273 8.63 19.68 -27.59
CA GLY A 273 9.31 20.12 -28.81
C GLY A 273 10.41 19.13 -29.24
N GLY A 274 10.31 18.59 -30.46
CA GLY A 274 11.22 17.57 -30.99
C GLY A 274 10.94 16.13 -30.54
N GLY A 275 10.02 15.93 -29.60
CA GLY A 275 9.56 14.61 -29.16
C GLY A 275 8.59 13.99 -30.17
N LYS A 276 8.61 12.65 -30.27
CA LYS A 276 7.66 11.88 -31.09
C LYS A 276 6.44 11.40 -30.30
N ARG A 277 6.51 11.39 -28.97
CA ARG A 277 5.45 10.89 -28.08
C ARG A 277 5.21 11.87 -26.93
N PRO A 278 3.97 11.97 -26.44
CA PRO A 278 3.68 12.67 -25.20
C PRO A 278 4.44 12.06 -24.03
N THR A 279 4.67 12.87 -22.99
CA THR A 279 5.26 12.43 -21.73
C THR A 279 4.16 12.33 -20.66
N PRO A 280 4.16 11.27 -19.84
CA PRO A 280 3.26 11.16 -18.69
C PRO A 280 3.76 11.96 -17.48
N TRP A 281 4.87 12.69 -17.63
CA TRP A 281 5.59 13.35 -16.54
C TRP A 281 5.50 14.86 -16.62
N ILE A 282 5.29 15.50 -15.46
CA ILE A 282 5.26 16.95 -15.27
C ILE A 282 6.05 17.34 -14.02
N HIS A 283 6.70 18.50 -14.02
CA HIS A 283 7.32 19.02 -12.80
C HIS A 283 6.24 19.50 -11.81
N SER A 284 6.38 19.19 -10.52
CA SER A 284 5.44 19.56 -9.45
C SER A 284 5.10 21.05 -9.42
N ASN A 285 6.07 21.95 -9.56
CA ASN A 285 5.84 23.40 -9.71
C ASN A 285 4.91 23.76 -10.88
N VAL A 286 4.99 23.04 -12.00
CA VAL A 286 4.11 23.29 -13.17
C VAL A 286 2.72 22.72 -12.91
N LEU A 287 2.60 21.55 -12.27
CA LEU A 287 1.33 21.04 -11.77
C LEU A 287 0.69 22.05 -10.82
N ALA A 288 1.44 22.57 -9.85
CA ALA A 288 0.96 23.53 -8.89
C ALA A 288 0.52 24.86 -9.53
N LEU A 289 1.24 25.32 -10.57
CA LEU A 289 0.82 26.46 -11.37
C LEU A 289 -0.54 26.21 -12.04
N ILE A 290 -0.71 25.07 -12.71
CA ILE A 290 -1.95 24.74 -13.41
C ILE A 290 -3.10 24.55 -12.42
N ALA A 291 -2.89 23.81 -11.33
CA ALA A 291 -3.89 23.61 -10.29
C ALA A 291 -4.35 24.93 -9.68
N ARG A 292 -3.42 25.73 -9.13
CA ARG A 292 -3.77 26.95 -8.39
C ARG A 292 -4.26 28.07 -9.28
N ARG A 293 -3.56 28.33 -10.38
CA ARG A 293 -3.85 29.48 -11.24
C ARG A 293 -4.83 29.11 -12.34
N GLY A 294 -4.59 27.99 -13.03
CA GLY A 294 -5.45 27.53 -14.12
C GLY A 294 -6.85 27.13 -13.63
N LEU A 295 -6.88 26.17 -12.69
CA LEU A 295 -8.11 25.50 -12.25
C LEU A 295 -8.74 26.15 -11.02
N GLY A 296 -7.95 26.80 -10.16
CA GLY A 296 -8.44 27.39 -8.90
C GLY A 296 -8.57 26.37 -7.77
N VAL A 297 -7.86 25.24 -7.86
CA VAL A 297 -7.82 24.18 -6.84
C VAL A 297 -6.43 24.07 -6.23
N SER A 298 -6.33 23.42 -5.07
CA SER A 298 -5.03 23.09 -4.47
C SER A 298 -4.33 22.00 -5.28
N PRO A 299 -2.98 21.98 -5.33
CA PRO A 299 -2.25 20.88 -5.97
C PRO A 299 -2.53 19.52 -5.31
N HIS A 300 -2.81 19.53 -4.01
CA HIS A 300 -3.10 18.31 -3.24
C HIS A 300 -4.44 17.67 -3.66
N GLU A 301 -5.47 18.47 -3.90
CA GLU A 301 -6.76 17.96 -4.41
C GLU A 301 -6.59 17.28 -5.77
N VAL A 302 -5.71 17.80 -6.64
CA VAL A 302 -5.39 17.14 -7.92
C VAL A 302 -4.67 15.81 -7.69
N GLU A 303 -3.79 15.72 -6.71
CA GLU A 303 -3.05 14.48 -6.42
C GLU A 303 -3.90 13.39 -5.75
N LEU A 304 -4.99 13.78 -5.07
CA LEU A 304 -5.95 12.86 -4.45
C LEU A 304 -6.99 12.32 -5.44
N GLY A 305 -7.27 13.04 -6.54
CA GLY A 305 -8.21 12.64 -7.60
C GLY A 305 -9.65 13.10 -7.37
#